data_AF-A0A6P5NWU9-F1
#
_entry.id   AF-A0A6P5NWU9-F1
#
_cell.length_a   1.000
_cell.length_b   1.000
_cell.length_c   1.000
_cell.angle_alpha   90.00
_cell.angle_beta   90.00
_cell.angle_gamma   90.00
#
_symmetry.space_group_name_H-M   'P 1'
#
loop_
_entity.id
_entity.type
_entity.pdbx_description
1 polymer ?
#
loop_
_entity_poly.entity_id
_entity_poly.type
_entity_poly.pdbx_seq_one_letter_code
_entity_poly.pdbx_strand_id
1 'polypeptide(L)'
;MKICGDAAHKIRESIKYLRKSESRMAKFKECFEDIEGLEYTTALCLDVPTRWNSLYAMLSSAISYKKAFEMYKLKEAGFREYCLSSDEWRRTEKIRDFLLPFYETTKLMSGTSYPTSNLYFLQVWQIQLILMNSLKNDEVLIRNMGEKMMIKFKKYWEKYNVVLAFGAVLDPRFKLNTLVHCYNEIGPISAKDKVELVKSKLYKLFEVYDHNSSTTVESSSQLSSNFSQATSSAIGTQLIKIVGDLMSRNQEVEVKSGKNQLDIYLTEATLFCNDAIIDVLQWWKDNHHRFPTLSLMARDLLSIPITTVASESAFSMGSHVLNKYRSHLLPDNVKAVICTRNWIRGYDDFEEDKDEEDIAKGEGCSSRVGSNDVIDLHEDKDEN
;
A
#
# COMPACT_ATOMS: atom_id res chain seq x y z
N MET A 1 1.41 -21.25 8.13
CA MET A 1 2.84 -21.24 7.75
C MET A 1 3.67 -22.43 8.26
N LYS A 2 3.08 -23.64 8.43
CA LYS A 2 3.83 -24.87 8.79
C LYS A 2 4.84 -25.36 7.71
N ILE A 3 5.20 -24.49 6.75
CA ILE A 3 5.91 -24.82 5.51
C ILE A 3 7.36 -24.32 5.55
N CYS A 4 7.66 -23.28 6.34
CA CYS A 4 9.00 -22.69 6.46
C CYS A 4 9.99 -23.57 7.25
N GLY A 5 9.65 -24.83 7.46
CA GLY A 5 10.52 -25.87 7.99
C GLY A 5 10.90 -25.71 9.46
N ASP A 6 11.71 -26.65 9.92
CA ASP A 6 12.30 -26.66 11.27
C ASP A 6 13.21 -25.45 11.50
N ALA A 7 13.81 -24.89 10.43
CA ALA A 7 14.71 -23.74 10.51
C ALA A 7 14.00 -22.47 11.01
N ALA A 8 12.85 -22.11 10.45
CA ALA A 8 12.08 -20.96 10.93
C ALA A 8 11.54 -21.16 12.35
N HIS A 9 11.19 -22.41 12.71
CA HIS A 9 10.84 -22.76 14.09
C HIS A 9 12.00 -22.55 15.04
N LYS A 10 13.19 -23.03 14.67
CA LYS A 10 14.38 -22.93 15.49
C LYS A 10 14.89 -21.50 15.69
N ILE A 11 14.73 -20.63 14.68
CA ILE A 11 14.97 -19.19 14.83
C ILE A 11 14.02 -18.60 15.88
N ARG A 12 12.73 -18.90 15.77
CA ARG A 12 11.73 -18.43 16.74
C ARG A 12 12.07 -18.85 18.15
N GLU A 13 12.44 -20.11 18.35
CA GLU A 13 12.83 -20.63 19.67
C GLU A 13 14.15 -20.04 20.17
N SER A 14 15.11 -19.77 19.28
CA SER A 14 16.33 -19.04 19.62
C SER A 14 16.05 -17.64 20.14
N ILE A 15 15.19 -16.88 19.44
CA ILE A 15 14.81 -15.53 19.83
C ILE A 15 14.05 -15.54 21.15
N LYS A 16 13.09 -16.47 21.33
CA LYS A 16 12.37 -16.66 22.60
C LYS A 16 13.33 -16.99 23.75
N TYR A 17 14.33 -17.84 23.53
CA TYR A 17 15.31 -18.19 24.57
C TYR A 17 16.06 -16.95 25.07
N LEU A 18 16.47 -16.07 24.15
CA LEU A 18 17.16 -14.82 24.46
C LEU A 18 16.23 -13.84 25.17
N ARG A 19 15.00 -13.64 24.66
CA ARG A 19 14.01 -12.72 25.23
C ARG A 19 13.50 -13.14 26.62
N LYS A 20 13.63 -14.42 26.98
CA LYS A 20 13.18 -14.93 28.29
C LYS A 20 13.94 -14.33 29.48
N SER A 21 15.12 -13.74 29.27
CA SER A 21 15.90 -13.14 30.34
C SER A 21 16.71 -11.95 29.83
N GLU A 22 16.59 -10.80 30.50
CA GLU A 22 17.39 -9.61 30.23
C GLU A 22 18.90 -9.91 30.28
N SER A 23 19.35 -10.75 31.22
CA SER A 23 20.75 -11.16 31.31
C SER A 23 21.22 -11.94 30.09
N ARG A 24 20.38 -12.82 29.53
CA ARG A 24 20.71 -13.54 28.28
C ARG A 24 20.79 -12.59 27.11
N MET A 25 19.86 -11.65 27.03
CA MET A 25 19.86 -10.62 26.00
C MET A 25 21.10 -9.72 26.12
N ALA A 26 21.49 -9.30 27.32
CA ALA A 26 22.70 -8.51 27.56
C ALA A 26 23.97 -9.25 27.11
N LYS A 27 24.12 -10.53 27.48
CA LYS A 27 25.25 -11.36 27.01
C LYS A 27 25.26 -11.58 25.50
N PHE A 28 24.07 -11.71 24.89
CA PHE A 28 23.95 -11.76 23.43
C PHE A 28 24.37 -10.43 22.81
N LYS A 29 24.08 -9.31 23.49
CA LYS A 29 24.54 -7.98 23.08
C LYS A 29 26.06 -7.84 23.08
N GLU A 30 26.69 -8.25 24.18
CA GLU A 30 28.15 -8.32 24.26
C GLU A 30 28.75 -9.15 23.11
N CYS A 31 28.11 -10.29 22.76
CA CYS A 31 28.59 -11.12 21.64
C CYS A 31 28.54 -10.42 20.28
N PHE A 32 27.70 -9.39 20.09
CA PHE A 32 27.65 -8.65 18.83
C PHE A 32 28.48 -7.37 18.85
N GLU A 33 28.63 -6.72 20.00
CA GLU A 33 29.51 -5.53 20.15
C GLU A 33 30.98 -5.90 19.87
N ASP A 34 31.33 -7.16 20.16
CA ASP A 34 32.64 -7.77 19.86
C ASP A 34 32.92 -7.95 18.33
N ILE A 35 31.96 -7.69 17.43
CA ILE A 35 32.09 -8.00 15.98
C ILE A 35 32.22 -6.72 15.14
N GLU A 36 33.43 -6.43 14.66
CA GLU A 36 33.72 -5.28 13.78
C GLU A 36 33.03 -5.40 12.39
N GLY A 37 32.56 -4.26 11.85
CA GLY A 37 31.93 -4.15 10.51
C GLY A 37 30.43 -4.45 10.47
N LEU A 38 29.84 -4.68 11.64
CA LEU A 38 28.43 -4.79 11.98
C LEU A 38 27.51 -3.56 11.79
N GLU A 39 27.04 -3.21 10.59
CA GLU A 39 25.92 -2.26 10.47
C GLU A 39 24.56 -2.97 10.65
N TYR A 40 24.05 -2.97 11.89
CA TYR A 40 22.74 -3.56 12.19
C TYR A 40 21.70 -2.48 12.49
N THR A 41 20.89 -2.18 11.48
CA THR A 41 19.86 -1.12 11.53
C THR A 41 18.53 -1.57 12.15
N THR A 42 18.35 -2.87 12.40
CA THR A 42 17.04 -3.47 12.67
C THR A 42 17.05 -4.33 13.93
N ALA A 43 16.10 -4.09 14.83
CA ALA A 43 15.92 -4.87 16.04
C ALA A 43 15.62 -6.34 15.70
N LEU A 44 16.09 -7.26 16.55
CA LEU A 44 15.77 -8.69 16.45
C LEU A 44 14.30 -8.89 16.80
N CYS A 45 13.44 -9.15 15.79
CA CYS A 45 11.99 -9.25 15.95
C CYS A 45 11.50 -10.70 16.04
N LEU A 46 10.41 -10.93 16.77
CA LEU A 46 9.72 -12.21 16.85
C LEU A 46 8.51 -12.18 15.90
N ASP A 47 8.28 -13.25 15.15
CA ASP A 47 7.15 -13.29 14.23
C ASP A 47 5.81 -13.56 14.94
N VAL A 48 4.74 -13.11 14.29
CA VAL A 48 3.37 -13.55 14.55
C VAL A 48 3.12 -14.79 13.66
N PRO A 49 2.93 -16.00 14.23
CA PRO A 49 2.92 -17.26 13.46
C PRO A 49 1.88 -17.36 12.33
N THR A 50 0.87 -16.48 12.35
CA THR A 50 -0.20 -16.39 11.35
C THR A 50 0.10 -15.38 10.22
N ARG A 51 1.09 -14.49 10.35
CA ARG A 51 1.41 -13.40 9.41
C ARG A 51 2.78 -13.56 8.76
N TRP A 52 2.80 -13.74 7.44
CA TRP A 52 4.02 -14.06 6.71
C TRP A 52 4.96 -12.86 6.53
N ASN A 53 4.44 -11.62 6.63
CA ASN A 53 5.26 -10.40 6.74
C ASN A 53 6.15 -10.43 7.98
N SER A 54 5.55 -10.68 9.15
CA SER A 54 6.32 -10.79 10.41
C SER A 54 7.31 -11.96 10.40
N LEU A 55 6.98 -13.05 9.70
CA LEU A 55 7.93 -14.14 9.47
C LEU A 55 9.12 -13.63 8.65
N TYR A 56 8.88 -12.96 7.52
CA TYR A 56 9.95 -12.37 6.71
C TYR A 56 10.82 -11.42 7.55
N ALA A 57 10.20 -10.53 8.34
CA ALA A 57 10.92 -9.59 9.21
C ALA A 57 11.80 -10.32 10.23
N MET A 58 11.27 -11.36 10.90
CA MET A 58 12.03 -12.19 11.85
C MET A 58 13.22 -12.88 11.16
N LEU A 59 13.02 -13.47 9.97
CA LEU A 59 14.11 -14.13 9.27
C LEU A 59 15.17 -13.12 8.80
N SER A 60 14.75 -11.98 8.25
CA SER A 60 15.64 -10.92 7.76
C SER A 60 16.50 -10.33 8.88
N SER A 61 15.88 -10.03 10.03
CA SER A 61 16.62 -9.58 11.21
C SER A 61 17.56 -10.68 11.73
N ALA A 62 17.07 -11.91 11.95
CA ALA A 62 17.89 -13.00 12.50
C ALA A 62 19.11 -13.36 11.63
N ILE A 63 18.98 -13.33 10.30
CA ILE A 63 20.10 -13.55 9.36
C ILE A 63 21.21 -12.54 9.60
N SER A 64 20.85 -11.28 9.85
CA SER A 64 21.83 -10.22 10.14
C SER A 64 22.67 -10.60 11.36
N TYR A 65 22.06 -11.12 12.42
CA TYR A 65 22.74 -11.53 13.66
C TYR A 65 23.37 -12.94 13.64
N LYS A 66 23.51 -13.59 12.47
CA LYS A 66 24.01 -14.97 12.35
C LYS A 66 25.32 -15.24 13.11
N LYS A 67 26.32 -14.34 12.99
CA LYS A 67 27.61 -14.46 13.68
C LYS A 67 27.47 -14.34 15.21
N ALA A 68 26.61 -13.43 15.67
CA ALA A 68 26.35 -13.26 17.10
C ALA A 68 25.71 -14.51 17.73
N PHE A 69 24.79 -15.17 17.02
CA PHE A 69 24.23 -16.47 17.45
C PHE A 69 25.30 -17.55 17.57
N GLU A 70 26.23 -17.61 16.62
CA GLU A 70 27.34 -18.57 16.65
C GLU A 70 28.30 -18.30 17.81
N MET A 71 28.64 -17.03 18.10
CA MET A 71 29.46 -16.66 19.26
C MET A 71 28.76 -16.95 20.59
N TYR A 72 27.47 -16.61 20.70
CA TYR A 72 26.69 -16.87 21.90
C TYR A 72 26.59 -18.37 22.21
N LYS A 73 26.49 -19.23 21.19
CA LYS A 73 26.57 -20.70 21.33
C LYS A 73 27.88 -21.16 21.98
N LEU A 74 28.99 -20.50 21.70
CA LEU A 74 30.30 -20.83 22.28
C LEU A 74 30.38 -20.40 23.75
N LYS A 75 29.83 -19.23 24.10
CA LYS A 75 29.84 -18.69 25.47
C LYS A 75 28.80 -19.38 26.39
N GLU A 76 27.63 -19.76 25.88
CA GLU A 76 26.51 -20.28 26.68
C GLU A 76 26.12 -21.71 26.28
N ALA A 77 26.56 -22.70 27.06
CA ALA A 77 26.29 -24.11 26.77
C ALA A 77 24.80 -24.46 26.67
N GLY A 78 23.95 -23.79 27.45
CA GLY A 78 22.50 -23.95 27.45
C GLY A 78 21.80 -23.44 26.17
N PHE A 79 22.52 -22.74 25.28
CA PHE A 79 21.98 -22.28 23.99
C PHE A 79 22.26 -23.24 22.83
N ARG A 80 23.11 -24.26 23.01
CA ARG A 80 23.60 -25.11 21.92
C ARG A 80 22.50 -25.82 21.13
N GLU A 81 21.41 -26.18 21.80
CA GLU A 81 20.25 -26.85 21.20
C GLU A 81 19.39 -25.90 20.33
N TYR A 82 19.40 -24.60 20.66
CA TYR A 82 18.67 -23.57 19.92
C TYR A 82 19.44 -23.06 18.72
N CYS A 83 20.77 -23.04 18.76
CA CYS A 83 21.58 -22.51 17.68
C CYS A 83 21.40 -23.29 16.36
N LEU A 84 21.21 -22.54 15.27
CA LEU A 84 21.09 -23.09 13.92
C LEU A 84 22.43 -23.67 13.42
N SER A 85 22.34 -24.71 12.59
CA SER A 85 23.45 -25.20 11.78
C SER A 85 23.64 -24.35 10.51
N SER A 86 24.79 -24.49 9.85
CA SER A 86 25.07 -23.81 8.58
C SER A 86 24.02 -24.13 7.50
N ASP A 87 23.53 -25.37 7.46
CA ASP A 87 22.46 -25.79 6.54
C ASP A 87 21.09 -25.20 6.89
N GLU A 88 20.80 -25.02 8.18
CA GLU A 88 19.58 -24.32 8.63
C GLU A 88 19.62 -22.85 8.26
N TRP A 89 20.76 -22.17 8.44
CA TRP A 89 20.93 -20.78 8.01
C TRP A 89 20.78 -20.63 6.50
N ARG A 90 21.41 -21.51 5.70
CA ARG A 90 21.26 -21.50 4.24
C ARG A 90 19.79 -21.68 3.80
N ARG A 91 19.03 -22.55 4.48
CA ARG A 91 17.59 -22.71 4.21
C ARG A 91 16.80 -21.47 4.60
N THR A 92 17.12 -20.85 5.72
CA THR A 92 16.51 -19.59 6.17
C THR A 92 16.72 -18.46 5.16
N GLU A 93 17.94 -18.30 4.64
CA GLU A 93 18.27 -17.30 3.61
C GLU A 93 17.40 -17.50 2.35
N LYS A 94 17.30 -18.74 1.85
CA LYS A 94 16.42 -19.07 0.71
C LYS A 94 14.94 -18.76 0.98
N ILE A 95 14.45 -19.02 2.19
CA ILE A 95 13.05 -18.70 2.57
C ILE A 95 12.85 -17.19 2.60
N ARG A 96 13.79 -16.44 3.20
CA ARG A 96 13.75 -14.96 3.25
C ARG A 96 13.71 -14.39 1.84
N ASP A 97 14.59 -14.85 0.95
CA ASP A 97 14.68 -14.37 -0.43
C ASP A 97 13.39 -14.68 -1.20
N PHE A 98 12.79 -15.86 -0.99
CA PHE A 98 11.52 -16.21 -1.61
C PHE A 98 10.34 -15.36 -1.10
N LEU A 99 10.34 -14.99 0.18
CA LEU A 99 9.29 -14.15 0.78
C LEU A 99 9.46 -12.65 0.50
N LEU A 100 10.67 -12.20 0.14
CA LEU A 100 10.97 -10.78 -0.09
C LEU A 100 10.00 -10.07 -1.05
N PRO A 101 9.73 -10.59 -2.26
CA PRO A 101 8.86 -9.87 -3.20
C PRO A 101 7.43 -9.74 -2.69
N PHE A 102 6.96 -10.74 -1.94
CA PHE A 102 5.65 -10.70 -1.31
C PHE A 102 5.64 -9.57 -0.27
N TYR A 103 6.67 -9.50 0.58
CA TYR A 103 6.77 -8.52 1.67
C TYR A 103 6.78 -7.09 1.11
N GLU A 104 7.61 -6.84 0.09
CA GLU A 104 7.66 -5.56 -0.61
C GLU A 104 6.32 -5.20 -1.26
N THR A 105 5.69 -6.16 -1.94
CA THR A 105 4.34 -6.00 -2.51
C THR A 105 3.34 -5.60 -1.43
N THR A 106 3.36 -6.26 -0.28
CA THR A 106 2.41 -5.97 0.80
C THR A 106 2.66 -4.61 1.40
N LYS A 107 3.93 -4.25 1.65
CA LYS A 107 4.30 -2.92 2.13
C LYS A 107 3.81 -1.83 1.16
N LEU A 108 4.00 -2.01 -0.15
CA LEU A 108 3.52 -1.09 -1.17
C LEU A 108 1.98 -1.00 -1.19
N MET A 109 1.28 -2.12 -1.06
CA MET A 109 -0.19 -2.15 -1.06
C MET A 109 -0.82 -1.65 0.25
N SER A 110 -0.03 -1.61 1.32
CA SER A 110 -0.40 -1.10 2.64
C SER A 110 -0.20 0.41 2.81
N GLY A 111 0.29 1.09 1.78
CA GLY A 111 0.44 2.55 1.79
C GLY A 111 -0.90 3.27 1.92
N THR A 112 -0.89 4.39 2.64
CA THR A 112 -2.05 5.24 2.92
C THR A 112 -1.94 6.62 2.29
N SER A 113 -0.74 7.03 1.89
CA SER A 113 -0.41 8.35 1.34
C SER A 113 -0.55 8.46 -0.19
N TYR A 114 -0.86 7.35 -0.87
CA TYR A 114 -1.04 7.31 -2.32
C TYR A 114 -2.13 6.31 -2.73
N PRO A 115 -2.72 6.47 -3.94
CA PRO A 115 -3.66 5.49 -4.49
C PRO A 115 -3.00 4.11 -4.64
N THR A 116 -3.61 3.09 -4.05
CA THR A 116 -3.08 1.71 -4.11
C THR A 116 -3.81 0.84 -5.13
N SER A 117 -5.04 1.19 -5.52
CA SER A 117 -5.85 0.32 -6.38
C SER A 117 -5.35 0.19 -7.82
N ASN A 118 -4.72 1.22 -8.38
CA ASN A 118 -4.07 1.12 -9.70
C ASN A 118 -2.84 0.22 -9.69
N LEU A 119 -2.11 0.16 -8.57
CA LEU A 119 -0.88 -0.62 -8.45
C LEU A 119 -1.17 -2.12 -8.30
N TYR A 120 -2.29 -2.46 -7.66
CA TYR A 120 -2.59 -3.82 -7.25
C TYR A 120 -2.50 -4.85 -8.37
N PHE A 121 -3.09 -4.60 -9.53
CA PHE A 121 -3.15 -5.60 -10.60
C PHE A 121 -1.75 -6.06 -11.01
N LEU A 122 -0.82 -5.12 -11.20
CA LEU A 122 0.55 -5.41 -11.58
C LEU A 122 1.30 -6.13 -10.45
N GLN A 123 1.11 -5.72 -9.21
CA GLN A 123 1.72 -6.38 -8.06
C GLN A 123 1.28 -7.84 -7.96
N VAL A 124 -0.03 -8.11 -8.05
CA VAL A 124 -0.54 -9.47 -7.95
C VAL A 124 -0.20 -10.32 -9.17
N TRP A 125 -0.12 -9.71 -10.35
CA TRP A 125 0.43 -10.36 -11.54
C TRP A 125 1.89 -10.80 -11.34
N GLN A 126 2.75 -9.93 -10.81
CA GLN A 126 4.15 -10.28 -10.48
C GLN A 126 4.22 -11.44 -9.48
N ILE A 127 3.40 -11.40 -8.43
CA ILE A 127 3.30 -12.48 -7.46
C ILE A 127 2.87 -13.79 -8.12
N GLN A 128 1.92 -13.74 -9.05
CA GLN A 128 1.51 -14.93 -9.80
C GLN A 128 2.66 -15.53 -10.60
N LEU A 129 3.47 -14.70 -11.27
CA LEU A 129 4.65 -15.15 -12.02
C LEU A 129 5.69 -15.78 -11.11
N ILE A 130 5.99 -15.16 -9.96
CA ILE A 130 6.91 -15.71 -8.96
C ILE A 130 6.43 -17.08 -8.50
N LEU A 131 5.13 -17.21 -8.19
CA LEU A 131 4.56 -18.48 -7.80
C LEU A 131 4.64 -19.51 -8.94
N MET A 132 4.33 -19.15 -10.19
CA MET A 132 4.46 -20.07 -11.33
C MET A 132 5.90 -20.53 -11.56
N ASN A 133 6.89 -19.64 -11.42
CA ASN A 133 8.30 -19.98 -11.53
C ASN A 133 8.77 -20.86 -10.37
N SER A 134 8.27 -20.64 -9.16
CA SER A 134 8.59 -21.47 -8.00
C SER A 134 8.17 -22.93 -8.16
N LEU A 135 7.09 -23.20 -8.91
CA LEU A 135 6.65 -24.57 -9.21
C LEU A 135 7.64 -25.35 -10.09
N LYS A 136 8.46 -24.64 -10.87
CA LYS A 136 9.48 -25.20 -11.75
C LYS A 136 10.89 -25.15 -11.14
N ASN A 137 11.01 -24.67 -9.90
CA ASN A 137 12.30 -24.50 -9.26
C ASN A 137 12.90 -25.86 -8.87
N ASP A 138 14.21 -26.03 -9.03
CA ASP A 138 14.92 -27.27 -8.67
C ASP A 138 14.91 -27.53 -7.16
N GLU A 139 14.96 -26.46 -6.36
CA GLU A 139 14.94 -26.53 -4.91
C GLU A 139 13.57 -27.01 -4.40
N VAL A 140 13.55 -28.21 -3.82
CA VAL A 140 12.35 -28.85 -3.25
C VAL A 140 11.64 -27.93 -2.24
N LEU A 141 12.40 -27.20 -1.42
CA LEU A 141 11.85 -26.27 -0.42
C LEU A 141 11.03 -25.16 -1.07
N ILE A 142 11.57 -24.51 -2.10
CA ILE A 142 10.90 -23.41 -2.80
C ILE A 142 9.70 -23.92 -3.57
N ARG A 143 9.82 -25.07 -4.24
CA ARG A 143 8.71 -25.70 -4.96
C ARG A 143 7.54 -26.02 -4.03
N ASN A 144 7.81 -26.62 -2.87
CA ASN A 144 6.78 -26.94 -1.86
C ASN A 144 6.11 -25.68 -1.28
N MET A 145 6.86 -24.59 -1.09
CA MET A 145 6.30 -23.31 -0.66
C MET A 145 5.39 -22.72 -1.74
N GLY A 146 5.90 -22.69 -2.98
CA GLY A 146 5.19 -22.25 -4.18
C GLY A 146 3.85 -22.94 -4.38
N GLU A 147 3.83 -24.28 -4.31
CA GLU A 147 2.60 -25.08 -4.46
C GLU A 147 1.52 -24.68 -3.45
N LYS A 148 1.89 -24.60 -2.17
CA LYS A 148 0.94 -24.28 -1.09
C LYS A 148 0.44 -22.84 -1.17
N MET A 149 1.32 -21.91 -1.53
CA MET A 149 0.93 -20.50 -1.74
C MET A 149 0.06 -20.34 -2.98
N MET A 150 0.35 -21.04 -4.07
CA MET A 150 -0.43 -21.04 -5.31
C MET A 150 -1.87 -21.54 -5.09
N ILE A 151 -2.07 -22.58 -4.26
CA ILE A 151 -3.42 -23.05 -3.89
C ILE A 151 -4.25 -21.92 -3.26
N LYS A 152 -3.64 -21.18 -2.32
CA LYS A 152 -4.32 -20.04 -1.68
C LYS A 152 -4.53 -18.89 -2.66
N PHE A 153 -3.51 -18.58 -3.46
CA PHE A 153 -3.58 -17.54 -4.49
C PHE A 153 -4.79 -17.76 -5.41
N LYS A 154 -4.90 -18.94 -6.04
CA LYS A 154 -6.01 -19.27 -6.96
C LYS A 154 -7.38 -19.11 -6.30
N LYS A 155 -7.54 -19.62 -5.08
CA LYS A 155 -8.79 -19.53 -4.30
C LYS A 155 -9.32 -18.09 -4.16
N TYR A 156 -8.42 -17.12 -3.98
CA TYR A 156 -8.80 -15.71 -3.79
C TYR A 156 -8.84 -14.95 -5.13
N TRP A 157 -7.91 -15.24 -6.04
CA TRP A 157 -7.78 -14.53 -7.31
C TRP A 157 -9.00 -14.68 -8.23
N GLU A 158 -9.66 -15.84 -8.20
CA GLU A 158 -10.88 -16.09 -8.99
C GLU A 158 -12.02 -15.12 -8.66
N LYS A 159 -12.04 -14.54 -7.46
CA LYS A 159 -13.16 -13.72 -6.98
C LYS A 159 -13.03 -12.23 -7.31
N TYR A 160 -11.80 -11.71 -7.39
CA TYR A 160 -11.58 -10.26 -7.35
C TYR A 160 -10.79 -9.69 -8.54
N ASN A 161 -10.37 -10.53 -9.50
CA ASN A 161 -9.50 -10.09 -10.60
C ASN A 161 -10.08 -8.96 -11.46
N VAL A 162 -11.41 -8.89 -11.66
CA VAL A 162 -12.03 -7.92 -12.59
C VAL A 162 -12.00 -6.50 -12.04
N VAL A 163 -12.55 -6.27 -10.84
CA VAL A 163 -12.62 -4.93 -10.25
C VAL A 163 -11.22 -4.36 -10.04
N LEU A 164 -10.28 -5.23 -9.67
CA LEU A 164 -8.90 -4.86 -9.41
C LEU A 164 -8.14 -4.52 -10.69
N ALA A 165 -8.53 -5.10 -11.83
CA ALA A 165 -8.00 -4.73 -13.12
C ALA A 165 -8.49 -3.34 -13.60
N PHE A 166 -9.63 -2.84 -13.09
CA PHE A 166 -10.11 -1.50 -13.46
C PHE A 166 -9.15 -0.40 -13.02
N GLY A 167 -8.56 -0.51 -11.83
CA GLY A 167 -7.57 0.45 -11.35
C GLY A 167 -6.38 0.56 -12.31
N ALA A 168 -5.87 -0.56 -12.82
CA ALA A 168 -4.80 -0.55 -13.80
C ALA A 168 -5.26 0.01 -15.16
N VAL A 169 -6.47 -0.29 -15.61
CA VAL A 169 -6.98 0.29 -16.87
C VAL A 169 -7.13 1.81 -16.77
N LEU A 170 -7.52 2.32 -15.61
CA LEU A 170 -7.69 3.76 -15.33
C LEU A 170 -6.38 4.46 -14.96
N ASP A 171 -5.27 3.74 -14.88
CA ASP A 171 -3.95 4.37 -14.87
C ASP A 171 -3.55 4.72 -16.32
N PRO A 172 -3.32 6.00 -16.64
CA PRO A 172 -3.04 6.45 -17.99
C PRO A 172 -1.75 5.84 -18.56
N ARG A 173 -0.87 5.29 -17.73
CA ARG A 173 0.37 4.61 -18.14
C ARG A 173 0.13 3.17 -18.61
N PHE A 174 -0.93 2.50 -18.15
CA PHE A 174 -1.11 1.06 -18.36
C PHE A 174 -2.22 0.76 -19.37
N LYS A 175 -3.45 1.23 -19.11
CA LYS A 175 -4.64 0.97 -19.92
C LYS A 175 -4.83 -0.54 -20.21
N LEU A 176 -5.61 -0.89 -21.24
CA LEU A 176 -5.91 -2.28 -21.61
C LEU A 176 -4.68 -3.04 -22.15
N ASN A 177 -3.74 -2.36 -22.79
CA ASN A 177 -2.56 -3.01 -23.40
C ASN A 177 -1.70 -3.71 -22.35
N THR A 178 -1.55 -3.12 -21.17
CA THR A 178 -0.85 -3.76 -20.05
C THR A 178 -1.53 -5.06 -19.62
N LEU A 179 -2.86 -5.08 -19.53
CA LEU A 179 -3.60 -6.30 -19.18
C LEU A 179 -3.42 -7.39 -20.25
N VAL A 180 -3.43 -7.02 -21.54
CA VAL A 180 -3.15 -7.95 -22.64
C VAL A 180 -1.78 -8.60 -22.46
N HIS A 181 -0.74 -7.80 -22.21
CA HIS A 181 0.60 -8.31 -21.95
C HIS A 181 0.63 -9.24 -20.72
N CYS A 182 0.13 -8.78 -19.58
CA CYS A 182 0.13 -9.54 -18.33
C CYS A 182 -0.60 -10.89 -18.42
N TYR A 183 -1.78 -10.92 -19.05
CA TYR A 183 -2.54 -12.16 -19.19
C TYR A 183 -1.93 -13.13 -20.21
N ASN A 184 -1.27 -12.62 -21.26
CA ASN A 184 -0.54 -13.46 -22.20
C ASN A 184 0.63 -14.19 -21.54
N GLU A 185 1.40 -13.52 -20.68
CA GLU A 185 2.50 -14.14 -19.93
C GLU A 185 2.03 -15.28 -19.02
N ILE A 186 0.84 -15.17 -18.43
CA ILE A 186 0.28 -16.21 -17.56
C ILE A 186 -0.30 -17.38 -18.36
N GLY A 187 -1.04 -17.08 -19.43
CA GLY A 187 -1.84 -18.08 -20.12
C GLY A 187 -2.42 -17.54 -21.43
N PRO A 188 -1.65 -17.63 -22.53
CA PRO A 188 -1.99 -17.02 -23.83
C PRO A 188 -3.38 -17.40 -24.33
N ILE A 189 -3.78 -18.66 -24.14
CA ILE A 189 -5.07 -19.20 -24.60
C ILE A 189 -6.26 -18.46 -23.96
N SER A 190 -6.15 -18.13 -22.67
CA SER A 190 -7.23 -17.47 -21.91
C SER A 190 -7.14 -15.95 -21.88
N ALA A 191 -6.08 -15.37 -22.45
CA ALA A 191 -5.74 -13.97 -22.24
C ALA A 191 -6.77 -13.03 -22.86
N LYS A 192 -7.17 -13.32 -24.11
CA LYS A 192 -8.16 -12.53 -24.84
C LYS A 192 -9.50 -12.48 -24.11
N ASP A 193 -9.99 -13.63 -23.64
CA ASP A 193 -11.28 -13.73 -22.95
C ASP A 193 -11.28 -12.97 -21.61
N LYS A 194 -10.15 -13.00 -20.89
CA LYS A 194 -9.99 -12.24 -19.63
C LYS A 194 -9.98 -10.74 -19.86
N VAL A 195 -9.26 -10.26 -20.88
CA VAL A 195 -9.23 -8.84 -21.24
C VAL A 195 -10.62 -8.38 -21.67
N GLU A 196 -11.31 -9.16 -22.49
CA GLU A 196 -12.66 -8.81 -22.95
C GLU A 196 -13.67 -8.81 -21.80
N LEU A 197 -13.54 -9.73 -20.84
CA LEU A 197 -14.36 -9.72 -19.63
C LEU A 197 -14.15 -8.45 -18.81
N VAL A 198 -12.89 -8.04 -18.58
CA VAL A 198 -12.58 -6.78 -17.87
C VAL A 198 -13.13 -5.59 -18.62
N LYS A 199 -12.90 -5.52 -19.94
CA LYS A 199 -13.41 -4.46 -20.80
C LYS A 199 -14.93 -4.39 -20.71
N SER A 200 -15.65 -5.47 -20.99
CA SER A 200 -17.12 -5.50 -20.93
C SER A 200 -17.67 -5.03 -19.58
N LYS A 201 -17.05 -5.43 -18.47
CA LYS A 201 -17.49 -5.03 -17.12
C LYS A 201 -17.17 -3.56 -16.82
N LEU A 202 -16.06 -3.02 -17.33
CA LEU A 202 -15.70 -1.61 -17.20
C LEU A 202 -16.69 -0.71 -17.96
N TYR A 203 -17.07 -1.09 -19.18
CA TYR A 203 -18.09 -0.35 -19.96
C TYR A 203 -19.44 -0.34 -19.25
N LYS A 204 -19.89 -1.50 -18.72
CA LYS A 204 -21.13 -1.58 -17.92
C LYS A 204 -21.11 -0.68 -16.70
N LEU A 205 -19.95 -0.51 -16.06
CA LEU A 205 -19.81 0.43 -14.95
C LEU A 205 -19.89 1.87 -15.44
N PHE A 206 -19.20 2.20 -16.53
CA PHE A 206 -19.22 3.54 -17.11
C PHE A 206 -20.63 3.99 -17.54
N GLU A 207 -21.44 3.09 -18.11
CA GLU A 207 -22.85 3.35 -18.46
C GLU A 207 -23.67 3.88 -17.27
N VAL A 208 -23.42 3.36 -16.06
CA VAL A 208 -24.09 3.84 -14.83
C VAL A 208 -23.72 5.29 -14.52
N TYR A 209 -22.45 5.66 -14.68
CA TYR A 209 -22.00 7.04 -14.45
C TYR A 209 -22.52 8.01 -15.52
N ASP A 210 -22.58 7.55 -16.77
CA ASP A 210 -23.05 8.36 -17.89
C ASP A 210 -24.55 8.68 -17.79
N HIS A 211 -25.36 7.70 -17.36
CA HIS A 211 -26.77 7.92 -17.06
C HIS A 211 -26.98 8.91 -15.91
N ASN A 212 -26.24 8.77 -14.80
CA ASN A 212 -26.37 9.68 -13.65
C ASN A 212 -25.93 11.12 -13.96
N SER A 213 -24.94 11.27 -14.84
CA SER A 213 -24.46 12.58 -15.29
C SER A 213 -25.49 13.27 -16.18
N SER A 214 -26.17 12.53 -17.05
CA SER A 214 -27.24 13.06 -17.89
C SER A 214 -28.43 13.60 -17.08
N THR A 215 -28.76 12.95 -15.96
CA THR A 215 -29.84 13.40 -15.05
C THR A 215 -29.49 14.67 -14.25
N THR A 216 -28.20 14.94 -14.00
CA THR A 216 -27.76 16.11 -13.22
C THR A 216 -27.58 17.38 -14.06
N VAL A 217 -27.42 17.26 -15.38
CA VAL A 217 -27.30 18.41 -16.30
C VAL A 217 -28.63 19.15 -16.46
N GLU A 218 -29.79 18.49 -16.30
CA GLU A 218 -31.09 19.18 -16.33
C GLU A 218 -31.28 20.18 -15.16
N SER A 219 -30.48 20.10 -14.10
CA SER A 219 -30.59 20.96 -12.91
C SER A 219 -29.45 21.99 -12.74
N SER A 220 -28.41 21.98 -13.58
CA SER A 220 -27.19 22.78 -13.35
C SER A 220 -26.87 23.85 -14.42
N SER A 221 -27.88 24.28 -15.20
CA SER A 221 -27.72 25.34 -16.22
C SER A 221 -27.50 26.77 -15.67
N GLN A 222 -27.18 26.93 -14.38
CA GLN A 222 -26.82 28.21 -13.79
C GLN A 222 -25.54 28.05 -12.96
N LEU A 223 -24.42 28.53 -13.51
CA LEU A 223 -23.18 29.02 -12.85
C LEU A 223 -22.13 29.22 -13.97
N SER A 224 -22.29 30.23 -14.82
CA SER A 224 -21.78 31.60 -14.68
C SER A 224 -20.30 31.78 -15.03
N SER A 225 -20.05 32.24 -16.25
CA SER A 225 -19.45 33.56 -16.53
C SER A 225 -18.50 34.16 -15.47
N ASN A 226 -17.28 33.63 -15.34
CA ASN A 226 -16.23 34.26 -14.50
C ASN A 226 -14.98 34.72 -15.27
N PHE A 227 -15.02 34.82 -16.61
CA PHE A 227 -13.86 35.26 -17.40
C PHE A 227 -13.91 36.73 -17.87
N SER A 228 -14.75 37.57 -17.25
CA SER A 228 -14.95 38.95 -17.70
C SER A 228 -13.97 39.98 -17.12
N GLN A 229 -12.92 39.57 -16.40
CA GLN A 229 -11.94 40.50 -15.81
C GLN A 229 -10.53 40.34 -16.36
N ALA A 230 -10.37 40.28 -17.68
CA ALA A 230 -9.08 40.50 -18.32
C ALA A 230 -9.24 40.87 -19.80
N THR A 231 -9.81 42.04 -20.09
CA THR A 231 -9.54 42.90 -21.26
C THR A 231 -10.66 43.94 -21.38
N SER A 232 -10.34 45.22 -21.20
CA SER A 232 -11.27 46.35 -21.38
C SER A 232 -11.54 46.67 -22.87
N SER A 233 -11.39 45.69 -23.76
CA SER A 233 -11.52 45.85 -25.21
C SER A 233 -12.65 44.97 -25.72
N ALA A 234 -13.64 45.58 -26.38
CA ALA A 234 -14.77 44.88 -27.01
C ALA A 234 -14.33 43.76 -27.98
N ILE A 235 -13.13 43.89 -28.56
CA ILE A 235 -12.54 42.89 -29.46
C ILE A 235 -12.08 41.64 -28.68
N GLY A 236 -11.55 41.82 -27.46
CA GLY A 236 -11.13 40.71 -26.59
C GLY A 236 -12.31 39.88 -26.12
N THR A 237 -13.42 40.53 -25.74
CA THR A 237 -14.67 39.85 -25.35
C THR A 237 -15.30 39.08 -26.52
N GLN A 238 -15.25 39.63 -27.73
CA GLN A 238 -15.74 38.96 -28.95
C GLN A 238 -14.90 37.72 -29.28
N LEU A 239 -13.57 37.81 -29.19
CA LEU A 239 -12.66 36.68 -29.42
C LEU A 239 -12.87 35.55 -28.41
N ILE A 240 -13.02 35.85 -27.13
CA ILE A 240 -13.31 34.84 -26.09
C ILE A 240 -14.62 34.10 -26.41
N LYS A 241 -15.66 34.81 -26.85
CA LYS A 241 -16.94 34.20 -27.25
C LYS A 241 -16.80 33.31 -28.48
N ILE A 242 -16.11 33.79 -29.52
CA ILE A 242 -15.85 33.02 -30.75
C ILE A 242 -15.03 31.77 -30.45
N VAL A 243 -13.99 31.89 -29.62
CA VAL A 243 -13.16 30.76 -29.20
C VAL A 243 -13.98 29.76 -28.38
N GLY A 244 -14.85 30.23 -27.49
CA GLY A 244 -15.81 29.38 -26.77
C GLY A 244 -16.74 28.62 -27.71
N ASP A 245 -17.37 29.32 -28.67
CA ASP A 245 -18.28 28.73 -29.65
C ASP A 245 -17.56 27.70 -30.57
N LEU A 246 -16.29 27.97 -30.93
CA LEU A 246 -15.45 27.04 -31.70
C LEU A 246 -15.05 25.81 -30.88
N MET A 247 -14.71 25.97 -29.60
CA MET A 247 -14.41 24.85 -28.70
C MET A 247 -15.65 23.97 -28.49
N SER A 248 -16.82 24.57 -28.24
CA SER A 248 -18.08 23.84 -28.12
C SER A 248 -18.43 23.08 -29.40
N ARG A 249 -18.25 23.70 -30.58
CA ARG A 249 -18.41 23.01 -31.87
C ARG A 249 -17.44 21.85 -32.08
N ASN A 250 -16.18 21.98 -31.66
CA ASN A 250 -15.20 20.91 -31.77
C ASN A 250 -15.56 19.74 -30.84
N GLN A 251 -16.07 20.03 -29.65
CA GLN A 251 -16.57 19.03 -28.71
C GLN A 251 -17.81 18.30 -29.27
N GLU A 252 -18.72 19.01 -29.94
CA GLU A 252 -19.86 18.40 -30.65
C GLU A 252 -19.44 17.48 -31.81
N VAL A 253 -18.31 17.75 -32.49
CA VAL A 253 -17.79 16.89 -33.56
C VAL A 253 -17.25 15.57 -33.02
N GLU A 254 -16.61 15.57 -31.84
CA GLU A 254 -16.18 14.34 -31.16
C GLU A 254 -17.37 13.49 -30.69
N VAL A 255 -18.42 14.13 -30.15
CA VAL A 255 -19.68 13.46 -29.77
C VAL A 255 -20.35 12.82 -31.00
N LYS A 256 -20.30 13.48 -32.18
CA LYS A 256 -20.82 12.94 -33.45
C LYS A 256 -20.04 11.72 -33.98
N SER A 257 -18.83 11.46 -33.49
CA SER A 257 -18.07 10.23 -33.82
C SER A 257 -18.67 8.97 -33.16
N GLY A 258 -19.66 9.10 -32.26
CA GLY A 258 -20.29 7.98 -31.55
C GLY A 258 -19.39 7.31 -30.51
N LYS A 259 -18.21 7.86 -30.24
CA LYS A 259 -17.27 7.39 -29.22
C LYS A 259 -17.60 8.06 -27.90
N ASN A 260 -17.70 7.28 -26.83
CA ASN A 260 -17.87 7.84 -25.48
C ASN A 260 -16.51 8.23 -24.86
N GLN A 261 -16.53 8.89 -23.70
CA GLN A 261 -15.30 9.33 -23.01
C GLN A 261 -14.33 8.17 -22.73
N LEU A 262 -14.86 6.99 -22.39
CA LEU A 262 -14.04 5.79 -22.16
C LEU A 262 -13.36 5.31 -23.45
N ASP A 263 -14.04 5.34 -24.59
CA ASP A 263 -13.45 5.00 -25.89
C ASP A 263 -12.30 5.94 -26.27
N ILE A 264 -12.49 7.25 -26.05
CA ILE A 264 -11.47 8.26 -26.32
C ILE A 264 -10.24 7.99 -25.46
N TYR A 265 -10.44 7.86 -24.14
CA TYR A 265 -9.36 7.55 -23.20
C TYR A 265 -8.61 6.26 -23.55
N LEU A 266 -9.31 5.18 -23.88
CA LEU A 266 -8.70 3.89 -24.21
C LEU A 266 -7.95 3.89 -25.55
N THR A 267 -8.33 4.77 -26.48
CA THR A 267 -7.68 4.91 -27.79
C THR A 267 -6.43 5.79 -27.72
N GLU A 268 -6.39 6.75 -26.79
CA GLU A 268 -5.22 7.62 -26.60
C GLU A 268 -3.96 6.84 -26.23
N ALA A 269 -2.80 7.36 -26.64
CA ALA A 269 -1.52 6.81 -26.26
C ALA A 269 -1.38 6.69 -24.72
N THR A 270 -0.65 5.69 -24.26
CA THR A 270 -0.30 5.58 -22.84
C THR A 270 0.63 6.72 -22.46
N LEU A 271 0.43 7.26 -21.27
CA LEU A 271 1.28 8.32 -20.75
C LEU A 271 2.70 7.77 -20.54
N PHE A 272 3.67 8.38 -21.24
CA PHE A 272 5.08 8.13 -21.00
C PHE A 272 5.56 9.07 -19.90
N CYS A 273 6.13 8.53 -18.83
CA CYS A 273 6.74 9.30 -17.77
C CYS A 273 8.02 8.58 -17.32
N ASN A 274 9.11 9.32 -17.23
CA ASN A 274 10.38 8.80 -16.72
C ASN A 274 10.35 8.59 -15.20
N ASP A 275 9.45 9.31 -14.50
CA ASP A 275 9.28 9.18 -13.06
C ASP A 275 8.36 8.00 -12.75
N ALA A 276 8.82 7.13 -11.84
CA ALA A 276 8.09 5.91 -11.47
C ALA A 276 6.75 6.20 -10.75
N ILE A 277 6.57 7.40 -10.20
CA ILE A 277 5.46 7.77 -9.33
C ILE A 277 4.72 8.97 -9.93
N ILE A 278 3.58 8.71 -10.56
CA ILE A 278 2.62 9.75 -10.93
C ILE A 278 1.49 9.70 -9.89
N ASP A 279 1.07 10.87 -9.43
CA ASP A 279 -0.22 10.99 -8.75
C ASP A 279 -1.35 10.86 -9.77
N VAL A 280 -1.87 9.63 -9.89
CA VAL A 280 -2.91 9.29 -10.86
C VAL A 280 -4.22 10.03 -10.57
N LEU A 281 -4.54 10.30 -9.30
CA LEU A 281 -5.73 11.07 -8.95
C LEU A 281 -5.58 12.53 -9.38
N GLN A 282 -4.39 13.12 -9.20
CA GLN A 282 -4.11 14.46 -9.68
C GLN A 282 -4.20 14.51 -11.22
N TRP A 283 -3.70 13.51 -11.94
CA TRP A 283 -3.84 13.42 -13.40
C TRP A 283 -5.30 13.42 -13.85
N TRP A 284 -6.17 12.65 -13.18
CA TRP A 284 -7.60 12.62 -13.48
C TRP A 284 -8.29 13.95 -13.14
N LYS A 285 -7.89 14.61 -12.07
CA LYS A 285 -8.38 15.95 -11.70
C LYS A 285 -8.03 16.99 -12.76
N ASP A 286 -6.79 16.98 -13.25
CA ASP A 286 -6.34 17.91 -14.29
C ASP A 286 -7.03 17.65 -15.63
N ASN A 287 -7.32 16.38 -15.95
CA ASN A 287 -8.03 15.99 -17.17
C ASN A 287 -9.56 15.93 -17.02
N HIS A 288 -10.12 16.39 -15.90
CA HIS A 288 -11.58 16.40 -15.66
C HIS A 288 -12.34 17.16 -16.76
N HIS A 289 -11.77 18.25 -17.28
CA HIS A 289 -12.38 19.03 -18.37
C HIS A 289 -12.52 18.24 -19.69
N ARG A 290 -11.66 17.26 -19.94
CA ARG A 290 -11.73 16.35 -21.11
C ARG A 290 -12.62 15.15 -20.85
N PHE A 291 -12.63 14.68 -19.60
CA PHE A 291 -13.26 13.44 -19.18
C PHE A 291 -14.17 13.65 -17.95
N PRO A 292 -15.21 14.49 -18.00
CA PRO A 292 -15.99 14.88 -16.81
C PRO A 292 -16.67 13.69 -16.13
N THR A 293 -17.26 12.78 -16.91
CA THR A 293 -17.93 11.57 -16.37
C THR A 293 -16.90 10.52 -15.96
N LEU A 294 -15.92 10.27 -16.82
CA LEU A 294 -14.94 9.22 -16.61
C LEU A 294 -13.99 9.52 -15.44
N SER A 295 -13.65 10.79 -15.22
CA SER A 295 -12.82 11.21 -14.07
C SER A 295 -13.52 11.00 -12.73
N LEU A 296 -14.85 11.12 -12.66
CA LEU A 296 -15.62 10.77 -11.45
C LEU A 296 -15.54 9.26 -11.17
N MET A 297 -15.77 8.42 -12.19
CA MET A 297 -15.60 6.97 -12.06
C MET A 297 -14.17 6.60 -11.66
N ALA A 298 -13.18 7.26 -12.26
CA ALA A 298 -11.78 7.03 -11.95
C ALA A 298 -11.45 7.43 -10.52
N ARG A 299 -11.88 8.61 -10.05
CA ARG A 299 -11.71 9.03 -8.66
C ARG A 299 -12.28 7.99 -7.69
N ASP A 300 -13.50 7.52 -7.92
CA ASP A 300 -14.19 6.62 -7.00
C ASP A 300 -13.52 5.24 -6.94
N LEU A 301 -13.02 4.71 -8.07
CA LEU A 301 -12.28 3.44 -8.12
C LEU A 301 -10.84 3.55 -7.60
N LEU A 302 -10.15 4.64 -7.95
CA LEU A 302 -8.75 4.85 -7.61
C LEU A 302 -8.54 5.21 -6.13
N SER A 303 -9.56 5.78 -5.50
CA SER A 303 -9.52 6.13 -4.07
C SER A 303 -9.76 4.93 -3.14
N ILE A 304 -10.08 3.74 -3.67
CA ILE A 304 -10.33 2.54 -2.85
C ILE A 304 -9.00 2.04 -2.28
N PRO A 305 -8.80 2.04 -0.95
CA PRO A 305 -7.65 1.38 -0.34
C PRO A 305 -7.80 -0.13 -0.51
N ILE A 306 -6.79 -0.79 -1.06
CA ILE A 306 -6.86 -2.24 -1.31
C ILE A 306 -6.63 -3.06 -0.04
N THR A 307 -6.01 -2.48 0.97
CA THR A 307 -5.76 -3.13 2.26
C THR A 307 -6.55 -2.48 3.39
N THR A 308 -6.83 -3.26 4.42
CA THR A 308 -7.46 -2.78 5.67
C THR A 308 -6.48 -2.05 6.59
N VAL A 309 -5.21 -1.90 6.18
CA VAL A 309 -4.15 -1.35 7.01
C VAL A 309 -4.47 0.05 7.53
N ALA A 310 -5.06 0.93 6.72
CA ALA A 310 -5.49 2.25 7.17
C ALA A 310 -6.48 2.17 8.35
N SER A 311 -7.44 1.24 8.26
CA SER A 311 -8.40 1.01 9.36
C SER A 311 -7.75 0.31 10.56
N GLU A 312 -6.83 -0.63 10.35
CA GLU A 312 -6.10 -1.30 11.43
C GLU A 312 -5.19 -0.33 12.20
N SER A 313 -4.53 0.60 11.51
CA SER A 313 -3.77 1.69 12.13
C SER A 313 -4.68 2.57 13.00
N ALA A 314 -5.85 2.97 12.48
CA ALA A 314 -6.84 3.72 13.25
C ALA A 314 -7.32 2.97 14.51
N PHE A 315 -7.49 1.65 14.44
CA PHE A 315 -7.91 0.82 15.59
C PHE A 315 -6.78 0.55 16.58
N SER A 316 -5.55 0.33 16.10
CA SER A 316 -4.36 0.18 16.95
C SER A 316 -4.16 1.44 17.78
N MET A 317 -4.23 2.61 17.13
CA MET A 317 -4.24 3.91 17.80
C MET A 317 -5.45 4.12 18.71
N GLY A 318 -6.58 3.50 18.38
CA GLY A 318 -7.79 3.46 19.20
C GLY A 318 -7.55 2.84 20.57
N SER A 319 -6.54 1.98 20.74
CA SER A 319 -6.14 1.44 22.05
C SER A 319 -5.66 2.53 23.02
N HIS A 320 -5.13 3.66 22.52
CA HIS A 320 -4.79 4.80 23.37
C HIS A 320 -6.03 5.57 23.84
N VAL A 321 -7.12 5.51 23.08
CA VAL A 321 -8.41 6.15 23.39
C VAL A 321 -9.23 5.25 24.32
N LEU A 322 -9.26 3.95 24.04
CA LEU A 322 -9.91 2.90 24.80
C LEU A 322 -8.86 1.91 25.32
N ASN A 323 -8.43 2.09 26.56
CA ASN A 323 -7.55 1.14 27.24
C ASN A 323 -8.23 0.54 28.48
N LYS A 324 -7.55 -0.40 29.14
CA LYS A 324 -8.04 -1.09 30.34
C LYS A 324 -8.47 -0.15 31.47
N TYR A 325 -7.93 1.07 31.51
CA TYR A 325 -8.22 2.09 32.51
C TYR A 325 -9.18 3.19 32.00
N ARG A 326 -9.46 3.25 30.69
CA ARG A 326 -10.26 4.28 30.01
C ARG A 326 -11.29 3.64 29.08
N SER A 327 -12.20 2.84 29.65
CA SER A 327 -13.23 2.09 28.91
C SER A 327 -14.65 2.71 28.94
N HIS A 328 -14.85 3.82 29.65
CA HIS A 328 -16.17 4.40 29.90
C HIS A 328 -16.59 5.50 28.90
N LEU A 329 -15.88 5.63 27.77
CA LEU A 329 -16.28 6.58 26.72
C LEU A 329 -17.49 6.05 25.96
N LEU A 330 -18.48 6.93 25.73
CA LEU A 330 -19.62 6.62 24.87
C LEU A 330 -19.14 6.32 23.44
N PRO A 331 -19.77 5.36 22.72
CA PRO A 331 -19.37 4.99 21.37
C PRO A 331 -19.24 6.17 20.39
N ASP A 332 -20.16 7.14 20.47
CA ASP A 332 -20.13 8.33 19.63
C ASP A 332 -18.91 9.21 19.90
N ASN A 333 -18.50 9.33 21.17
CA ASN A 333 -17.31 10.08 21.56
C ASN A 333 -16.03 9.37 21.10
N VAL A 334 -15.99 8.02 21.20
CA VAL A 334 -14.86 7.23 20.68
C VAL A 334 -14.72 7.46 19.18
N LYS A 335 -15.83 7.37 18.44
CA LYS A 335 -15.85 7.62 17.00
C LYS A 335 -15.38 9.03 16.67
N ALA A 336 -15.92 10.05 17.34
CA ALA A 336 -15.53 11.44 17.13
C ALA A 336 -14.03 11.66 17.37
N VAL A 337 -13.47 11.10 18.45
CA VAL A 337 -12.04 11.23 18.77
C VAL A 337 -11.16 10.55 17.71
N ILE A 338 -11.46 9.31 17.33
CA ILE A 338 -10.68 8.57 16.32
C ILE A 338 -10.75 9.28 14.96
N CYS A 339 -11.96 9.64 14.51
CA CYS A 339 -12.15 10.32 13.22
C CYS A 339 -11.47 11.69 13.20
N THR A 340 -11.60 12.50 14.26
CA THR A 340 -10.99 13.83 14.33
C THR A 340 -9.47 13.74 14.35
N ARG A 341 -8.89 12.78 15.09
CA ARG A 341 -7.45 12.53 15.07
C ARG A 341 -6.98 12.21 13.65
N ASN A 342 -7.61 11.24 12.99
CA ASN A 342 -7.20 10.82 11.64
C ASN A 342 -7.38 11.95 10.62
N TRP A 343 -8.41 12.79 10.78
CA TRP A 343 -8.59 13.97 9.94
C TRP A 343 -7.45 14.98 10.08
N ILE A 344 -7.01 15.23 11.33
CA ILE A 344 -5.96 16.22 11.61
C ILE A 344 -4.55 15.69 11.28
N ARG A 345 -4.29 14.41 11.60
CA ARG A 345 -2.94 13.84 11.58
C ARG A 345 -2.69 12.87 10.41
N GLY A 346 -3.73 12.52 9.65
CA GLY A 346 -3.65 11.46 8.65
C GLY A 346 -3.57 10.07 9.28
N TYR A 347 -3.14 9.09 8.49
CA TYR A 347 -2.83 7.75 8.95
C TYR A 347 -1.33 7.67 9.24
N ASP A 348 -0.96 7.12 10.39
CA ASP A 348 0.44 6.77 10.64
C ASP A 348 0.84 5.68 9.63
N ASP A 349 2.02 5.85 9.00
CA ASP A 349 2.59 4.83 8.11
C ASP A 349 2.68 3.49 8.85
N PHE A 350 2.45 2.39 8.13
CA PHE A 350 2.50 1.05 8.70
C PHE A 350 3.94 0.71 9.13
N GLU A 351 4.33 1.14 10.32
CA GLU A 351 5.39 0.50 11.08
C GLU A 351 4.74 -0.72 11.74
N GLU A 352 5.20 -1.93 11.38
CA GLU A 352 4.79 -3.15 12.09
C GLU A 352 4.95 -2.91 13.60
N ASP A 353 3.88 -3.17 14.35
CA ASP A 353 3.76 -3.01 15.80
C ASP A 353 5.15 -3.01 16.49
N LYS A 354 5.67 -1.81 16.83
CA LYS A 354 6.80 -1.64 17.75
C LYS A 354 6.38 -1.93 19.20
N ASP A 355 5.39 -2.80 19.39
CA ASP A 355 4.97 -3.28 20.69
C ASP A 355 5.83 -4.48 21.09
N GLU A 356 7.10 -4.18 21.41
CA GLU A 356 7.95 -4.88 22.38
C GLU A 356 9.30 -4.14 22.38
N GLU A 357 9.57 -3.39 23.46
CA GLU A 357 10.81 -2.63 23.74
C GLU A 357 11.94 -2.81 22.71
N ASP A 358 12.16 -1.77 21.90
CA ASP A 358 13.33 -1.60 21.04
C ASP A 358 14.60 -1.49 21.90
N ILE A 359 15.16 -2.62 22.35
CA ILE A 359 16.36 -2.60 23.22
C ILE A 359 17.67 -2.55 22.40
N ALA A 360 17.63 -2.39 21.08
CA ALA A 360 18.84 -2.28 20.25
C ALA A 360 19.19 -0.85 19.80
N LYS A 361 18.35 0.15 20.12
CA LYS A 361 18.71 1.56 19.95
C LYS A 361 19.20 2.12 21.28
N GLY A 362 20.47 1.87 21.59
CA GLY A 362 21.18 2.68 22.57
C GLY A 362 21.52 4.02 21.93
N GLU A 363 20.73 5.06 22.20
CA GLU A 363 21.22 6.44 22.13
C GLU A 363 20.33 7.35 22.99
N GLY A 364 21.01 8.15 23.82
CA GLY A 364 20.42 8.92 24.90
C GLY A 364 19.40 9.95 24.44
N CYS A 365 18.35 10.06 25.24
CA CYS A 365 17.43 11.18 25.25
C CYS A 365 18.22 12.50 25.41
N SER A 366 18.43 13.23 24.33
CA SER A 366 18.77 14.65 24.38
C SER A 366 17.55 15.44 23.94
N SER A 367 16.98 16.12 24.91
CA SER A 367 15.88 17.07 24.82
C SER A 367 15.99 18.00 23.60
N ARG A 368 14.99 17.97 22.72
CA ARG A 368 14.60 19.14 21.94
C ARG A 368 13.29 19.68 22.50
N VAL A 369 13.45 20.54 23.52
CA VAL A 369 12.47 21.58 23.83
C VAL A 369 12.57 22.62 22.71
N GLY A 370 11.51 22.74 21.92
CA GLY A 370 11.18 23.92 21.13
C GLY A 370 9.71 24.20 21.43
N SER A 371 9.44 25.10 22.38
CA SER A 371 9.16 26.53 22.16
C SER A 371 7.80 26.78 21.51
N ASN A 372 7.09 27.73 22.12
CA ASN A 372 5.79 28.34 21.76
C ASN A 372 4.59 27.66 22.46
N ASP A 373 3.70 28.34 23.19
CA ASP A 373 3.52 29.75 23.52
C ASP A 373 2.83 29.82 24.89
N VAL A 374 3.31 30.72 25.75
CA VAL A 374 2.62 31.11 26.98
C VAL A 374 1.46 32.00 26.56
N ILE A 375 0.23 31.48 26.66
CA ILE A 375 -0.97 32.32 26.63
C ILE A 375 -1.26 32.71 28.07
N ASP A 376 -0.83 33.92 28.41
CA ASP A 376 -1.18 34.66 29.61
C ASP A 376 -2.65 35.09 29.49
N LEU A 377 -3.53 34.53 30.31
CA LEU A 377 -4.92 35.00 30.44
C LEU A 377 -5.02 35.86 31.69
N HIS A 378 -4.90 37.17 31.47
CA HIS A 378 -5.36 38.19 32.41
C HIS A 378 -6.86 38.00 32.67
N GLU A 379 -7.21 37.68 33.92
CA GLU A 379 -8.57 37.79 34.43
C GLU A 379 -8.86 39.27 34.76
N ASP A 380 -9.61 39.93 33.88
CA ASP A 380 -10.44 41.08 34.23
C ASP A 380 -11.79 40.56 34.75
N LYS A 381 -12.02 40.71 36.07
CA LYS A 381 -13.37 40.72 36.66
C LYS A 381 -13.42 41.72 37.80
N ASP A 382 -13.78 42.94 37.43
CA ASP A 382 -14.55 43.83 38.28
C ASP A 382 -16.04 43.74 37.89
N GLU A 383 -16.87 44.03 38.89
CA GLU A 383 -18.31 44.33 38.88
C GLU A 383 -19.30 43.26 39.39
N ASN A 384 -19.74 43.57 40.61
CA ASN A 384 -20.94 43.21 41.38
C ASN A 384 -20.91 41.99 42.31
#